data_AF-A0A5B7IGI0-F1
#
_entry.id   AF-A0A5B7IGI0-F1
#
_cell.length_a   1.000
_cell.length_b   1.000
_cell.length_c   1.000
_cell.angle_alpha   90.00
_cell.angle_beta   90.00
_cell.angle_gamma   90.00
#
_symmetry.space_group_name_H-M   'P 1'
#
loop_
_entity.id
_entity.type
_entity.pdbx_description
1 polymer ?
#
loop_
_entity_poly.entity_id
_entity_poly.type
_entity_poly.pdbx_seq_one_letter_code
_entity_poly.pdbx_strand_id
1 'polypeptide(L)'
;MIVTLQVCRKEQILHGCRQLLAKTCDKIREVAWVIGLLVAAIPAVELGKLHYCHFESAKITALRWSCGDFDKKMLITDEMKNDLMW
;
A
#
# COMPACT_ATOMS: atom_id res chain seq x y z
N MET A 1 25.68 6.70 0.56
CA MET A 1 25.28 5.31 0.23
C MET A 1 24.04 5.39 -0.63
N ILE A 2 24.09 4.98 -1.90
CA ILE A 2 22.89 4.85 -2.74
C ILE A 2 22.37 3.43 -2.51
N VAL A 3 21.22 3.31 -1.83
CA VAL A 3 20.57 2.02 -1.62
C VAL A 3 19.76 1.72 -2.87
N THR A 4 20.17 0.73 -3.66
CA THR A 4 19.43 0.30 -4.85
C THR A 4 18.37 -0.74 -4.49
N LEU A 5 17.17 -0.59 -5.06
CA LEU A 5 16.09 -1.56 -4.87
C LEU A 5 16.44 -2.86 -5.62
N GLN A 6 16.56 -3.97 -4.90
CA GLN A 6 16.79 -5.28 -5.51
C GLN A 6 15.61 -5.69 -6.41
N VAL A 7 15.90 -6.39 -7.52
CA VAL A 7 14.92 -6.79 -8.54
C VAL A 7 13.74 -7.56 -7.94
N CYS A 8 14.01 -8.56 -7.10
CA CYS A 8 12.96 -9.36 -6.44
C CYS A 8 12.02 -8.50 -5.57
N ARG A 9 12.57 -7.47 -4.92
CA ARG A 9 11.80 -6.57 -4.05
C ARG A 9 10.89 -5.64 -4.88
N LYS A 10 11.38 -5.20 -6.04
CA LYS A 10 10.60 -4.45 -7.02
C LYS A 10 9.40 -5.27 -7.51
N GLU A 11 9.62 -6.54 -7.84
CA GLU A 11 8.55 -7.45 -8.29
C GLU A 11 7.49 -7.66 -7.21
N GLN A 12 7.89 -7.84 -5.95
CA GLN A 12 6.96 -7.97 -4.82
C GLN A 12 6.09 -6.71 -4.65
N ILE A 13 6.68 -5.52 -4.72
CA ILE A 13 5.97 -4.24 -4.63
C ILE A 13 4.97 -4.13 -5.80
N LEU A 14 5.44 -4.35 -7.03
CA LEU A 14 4.59 -4.27 -8.22
C LEU A 14 3.44 -5.28 -8.17
N HIS A 15 3.70 -6.50 -7.68
CA HIS A 15 2.67 -7.51 -7.50
C HIS A 15 1.62 -7.06 -6.49
N GLY A 16 2.04 -6.58 -5.32
CA GLY A 16 1.14 -6.04 -4.29
C GLY A 16 0.28 -4.88 -4.81
N CYS A 17 0.90 -3.91 -5.49
CA CYS A 17 0.16 -2.79 -6.07
C CYS A 17 -0.86 -3.25 -7.12
N ARG A 18 -0.48 -4.17 -8.03
CA ARG A 18 -1.41 -4.72 -9.04
C ARG A 18 -2.59 -5.45 -8.41
N GLN A 19 -2.36 -6.21 -7.34
CA GLN A 19 -3.44 -6.88 -6.62
C GLN A 19 -4.43 -5.88 -6.02
N LEU A 20 -3.94 -4.80 -5.42
CA LEU A 20 -4.80 -3.74 -4.87
C LEU A 20 -5.57 -2.98 -5.96
N LEU A 21 -4.94 -2.69 -7.10
CA LEU A 21 -5.58 -2.02 -8.23
C LEU A 21 -6.71 -2.86 -8.84
N ALA A 22 -6.54 -4.18 -8.89
CA ALA A 22 -7.53 -5.12 -9.43
C ALA A 22 -8.76 -5.33 -8.53
N LYS A 23 -8.70 -4.93 -7.25
CA LYS A 23 -9.77 -5.14 -6.28
C LYS A 23 -10.52 -3.84 -5.97
N THR A 24 -11.75 -3.97 -5.52
CA THR A 24 -12.57 -2.87 -4.96
C THR A 24 -12.65 -2.94 -3.43
N CYS A 25 -12.30 -4.09 -2.85
CA CYS A 25 -12.15 -4.28 -1.41
C CYS A 25 -11.07 -5.32 -1.12
N ASP A 26 -10.36 -5.14 -0.01
CA ASP A 26 -9.40 -6.13 0.47
C ASP A 26 -9.30 -6.10 2.00
N LYS A 27 -8.67 -7.10 2.59
CA LYS A 27 -8.40 -7.10 4.04
C LYS A 27 -7.47 -5.96 4.39
N ILE A 28 -7.71 -5.33 5.54
CA ILE A 28 -6.84 -4.28 6.09
C ILE A 28 -5.40 -4.79 6.24
N ARG A 29 -5.21 -6.08 6.59
CA ARG A 29 -3.90 -6.73 6.65
C ARG A 29 -3.13 -6.69 5.33
N GLU A 30 -3.78 -7.04 4.22
CA GLU A 30 -3.15 -7.06 2.90
C GLU A 30 -2.74 -5.65 2.47
N VAL A 31 -3.62 -4.68 2.71
CA VAL A 31 -3.33 -3.26 2.47
C VAL A 31 -2.14 -2.79 3.32
N ALA A 32 -2.12 -3.10 4.61
CA ALA A 32 -1.02 -2.75 5.51
C ALA A 32 0.31 -3.37 5.07
N TRP A 33 0.28 -4.60 4.55
CA TRP A 33 1.47 -5.27 4.04
C TRP A 33 2.05 -4.56 2.82
N VAL A 34 1.22 -4.20 1.83
CA VAL A 34 1.68 -3.45 0.64
C VAL A 34 2.21 -2.07 1.02
N ILE A 35 1.55 -1.36 1.95
CA ILE A 35 2.07 -0.09 2.47
C ILE A 35 3.45 -0.30 3.13
N GLY A 36 3.61 -1.36 3.92
CA GLY A 36 4.90 -1.70 4.53
C GLY A 36 6.01 -1.94 3.49
N LEU A 37 5.68 -2.60 2.37
CA LEU A 37 6.60 -2.79 1.25
C LEU A 37 6.99 -1.46 0.59
N LEU A 38 6.02 -0.57 0.37
CA LEU A 38 6.24 0.77 -0.20
C LEU A 38 7.11 1.63 0.72
N VAL A 39 6.81 1.66 2.01
CA VAL A 39 7.57 2.41 3.03
C VAL A 39 9.02 1.92 3.09
N ALA A 40 9.22 0.60 3.06
CA ALA A 40 10.55 0.02 3.13
C ALA A 40 11.38 0.22 1.84
N ALA A 41 10.73 0.64 0.74
CA ALA A 41 11.37 1.01 -0.52
C ALA A 41 11.70 2.51 -0.64
N ILE A 42 11.21 3.38 0.27
CA ILE A 42 11.45 4.83 0.26
C ILE A 42 12.94 5.21 0.16
N PRO A 43 13.88 4.57 0.89
CA PRO A 43 15.30 4.94 0.79
C PRO A 43 15.89 4.71 -0.61
N ALA A 44 15.24 3.89 -1.43
CA ALA A 44 15.66 3.52 -2.78
C ALA A 44 14.82 4.20 -3.88
N VAL A 45 13.78 4.96 -3.52
CA VAL A 45 12.89 5.65 -4.45
C VAL A 45 12.68 7.08 -3.96
N GLU A 46 13.30 8.03 -4.65
CA GLU A 46 13.45 9.45 -4.27
C GLU A 46 12.11 10.18 -3.98
N LEU A 47 10.97 9.62 -4.39
CA LEU A 47 9.61 10.18 -4.25
C LEU A 47 8.59 9.27 -3.53
N GLY A 48 9.01 8.15 -2.94
CA GLY A 48 8.10 7.12 -2.41
C GLY A 48 7.11 7.58 -1.32
N LYS A 49 7.34 8.72 -0.67
CA LYS A 49 6.48 9.27 0.40
C LYS A 49 5.11 9.78 -0.07
N LEU A 50 4.92 10.07 -1.35
CA LEU A 50 3.69 10.72 -1.86
C LEU A 50 2.64 9.73 -2.41
N HIS A 51 2.98 8.44 -2.56
CA HIS A 51 2.19 7.48 -3.35
C HIS A 51 1.37 6.48 -2.52
N TYR A 52 1.21 6.69 -1.21
CA TYR A 52 0.40 5.80 -0.35
C TYR A 52 -0.41 6.53 0.73
N CYS A 53 -0.52 7.85 0.68
CA CYS A 53 -1.17 8.65 1.73
C CYS A 53 -2.66 8.33 1.86
N HIS A 54 -3.38 8.16 0.75
CA HIS A 54 -4.80 7.79 0.79
C HIS A 54 -4.97 6.38 1.35
N PHE A 55 -4.08 5.46 1.00
CA PHE A 55 -4.05 4.10 1.53
C PHE A 55 -3.80 4.05 3.03
N GLU A 56 -2.84 4.82 3.54
CA GLU A 56 -2.54 4.91 4.98
C GLU A 56 -3.74 5.49 5.75
N SER A 57 -4.35 6.55 5.23
CA SER A 57 -5.51 7.20 5.85
C SER A 57 -6.74 6.29 5.87
N ALA A 58 -7.00 5.59 4.75
CA ALA A 58 -8.09 4.62 4.64
C ALA A 58 -7.89 3.43 5.58
N LYS A 59 -6.67 2.90 5.69
CA LYS A 59 -6.31 1.84 6.63
C LYS A 59 -6.57 2.24 8.08
N ILE A 60 -6.09 3.42 8.51
CA ILE A 60 -6.30 3.93 9.87
C ILE A 60 -7.79 4.07 10.17
N THR A 61 -8.55 4.63 9.23
CA THR A 61 -10.00 4.78 9.37
C THR A 61 -10.70 3.44 9.49
N ALA A 62 -10.38 2.48 8.61
CA ALA A 62 -10.96 1.15 8.63
C ALA A 62 -10.65 0.39 9.94
N LEU A 63 -9.43 0.53 10.49
CA LEU A 63 -9.07 -0.04 11.78
C LEU A 63 -9.87 0.55 12.94
N ARG A 64 -10.11 1.87 12.93
CA ARG A 64 -10.95 2.53 13.95
C ARG A 64 -12.37 1.99 13.94
N TRP A 65 -12.98 1.83 12.76
CA TRP A 65 -14.32 1.25 12.61
C TRP A 65 -14.37 -0.26 12.93
N SER A 66 -13.25 -0.96 12.75
CA SER A 66 -13.15 -2.40 12.96
C SER A 66 -12.67 -2.79 14.37
N CYS A 67 -12.57 -1.84 15.30
CA CYS A 67 -12.02 -2.06 16.64
C CYS A 67 -10.62 -2.72 16.64
N GLY A 68 -9.79 -2.40 15.64
CA GLY A 68 -8.45 -2.97 15.47
C GLY A 68 -8.39 -4.33 14.79
N ASP A 69 -9.50 -4.85 14.24
CA ASP A 69 -9.50 -6.10 13.49
C ASP A 69 -8.89 -5.92 12.08
N PHE A 70 -7.72 -6.52 11.84
CA PHE A 70 -7.02 -6.48 10.56
C PHE A 70 -7.57 -7.47 9.51
N ASP A 71 -8.40 -8.44 9.92
CA ASP A 71 -9.05 -9.39 9.01
C ASP A 71 -10.34 -8.82 8.39
N LYS A 72 -10.83 -7.68 8.91
CA LYS A 72 -11.90 -6.91 8.26
C LYS A 72 -11.46 -6.36 6.91
N LYS A 73 -12.43 -6.24 6.01
CA LYS A 73 -12.23 -5.67 4.69
C LYS A 73 -12.41 -4.16 4.72
N MET A 74 -11.60 -3.45 3.94
CA MET A 74 -11.75 -2.04 3.63
C MET A 74 -12.00 -1.85 2.13
N LEU A 75 -12.66 -0.76 1.78
CA LEU A 75 -12.86 -0.35 0.40
C LEU A 75 -11.58 0.25 -0.16
N ILE A 76 -11.36 0.02 -1.45
CA ILE A 76 -10.30 0.63 -2.24
C ILE A 76 -10.96 1.60 -3.22
N THR A 77 -10.84 2.90 -2.94
CA THR A 77 -11.42 3.96 -3.77
C THR A 77 -10.53 4.28 -4.97
N ASP A 78 -11.07 4.97 -5.98
CA ASP A 78 -10.30 5.38 -7.16
C ASP A 78 -9.18 6.36 -6.82
N GLU A 79 -9.35 7.20 -5.78
CA GLU A 79 -8.29 8.06 -5.25
C GLU A 79 -7.09 7.24 -4.75
N MET A 80 -7.36 6.15 -4.03
CA MET A 80 -6.32 5.23 -3.59
C MET A 80 -5.63 4.55 -4.78
N LYS A 81 -6.38 4.19 -5.83
CA LYS A 81 -5.79 3.60 -7.05
C LYS A 81 -4.91 4.60 -7.79
N ASN A 82 -5.32 5.87 -7.87
CA ASN A 82 -4.53 6.93 -8.47
C ASN A 82 -3.18 7.12 -7.77
N ASP A 83 -3.14 7.02 -6.43
CA ASP A 83 -1.88 7.06 -5.66
C ASP A 83 -0.87 5.98 -6.13
N LEU A 84 -1.36 4.79 -6.51
CA LEU A 84 -0.55 3.64 -6.92
C LEU A 84 -0.20 3.60 -8.41
N MET A 85 -0.88 4.40 -9.26
CA MET A 85 -0.72 4.39 -10.72
C MET A 85 0.37 5.34 -11.26
N TRP A 86 1.23 5.86 -10.39
CA TRP A 86 2.32 6.79 -10.73
C TRP A 86 3.29 6.27 -11.81
#